data_AF-A0A7U9THG2-F1
#
_entry.id   AF-A0A7U9THG2-F1
#
_cell.length_a   1.000
_cell.length_b   1.000
_cell.length_c   1.000
_cell.angle_alpha   90.00
_cell.angle_beta   90.00
_cell.angle_gamma   90.00
#
_symmetry.space_group_name_H-M   'P 1'
#
loop_
_entity.id
_entity.type
_entity.pdbx_description
1 polymer ?
#
loop_
_entity_poly.entity_id
_entity_poly.type
_entity_poly.pdbx_seq_one_letter_code
_entity_poly.pdbx_strand_id
1 'polypeptide(L)'
;MENTIKKTTKNQRDIFLIVFLLIIVGGFFLYFQVFRSVEDASYAHVYYGTSNEPLVTIDFTKNEVILIENQNVPSSYDQNYPIINEAQKTITLLGDYEINGTRQVVIITYDFGRKTVQVIEEQSPNNICSKEGVSNGKPLICLPNRVRVEFEVDSESDFTV
;
A
#
# COMPACT_ATOMS: atom_id res chain seq x y z
N MET A 1 9.27 -52.05 52.83
CA MET A 1 9.47 -51.90 51.38
C MET A 1 9.00 -50.51 50.99
N GLU A 2 9.93 -49.57 50.87
CA GLU A 2 9.64 -48.17 50.55
C GLU A 2 9.85 -47.98 49.05
N ASN A 3 8.75 -47.90 48.28
CA ASN A 3 8.78 -47.63 46.86
C ASN A 3 8.93 -46.13 46.64
N THR A 4 10.17 -45.66 46.49
CA THR A 4 10.46 -44.29 46.05
C THR A 4 10.24 -44.17 44.54
N ILE A 5 9.06 -43.68 44.15
CA ILE A 5 8.76 -43.30 42.77
C ILE A 5 9.64 -42.08 42.43
N LYS A 6 10.75 -42.32 41.74
CA LYS A 6 11.66 -41.29 41.24
C LYS A 6 10.94 -40.52 40.12
N LYS A 7 10.16 -39.50 40.50
CA LYS A 7 9.43 -38.64 39.56
C LYS A 7 10.44 -37.99 38.60
N THR A 8 10.19 -38.17 37.32
CA THR A 8 11.04 -37.81 36.19
C THR A 8 11.21 -36.30 36.07
N THR A 9 12.19 -35.74 36.79
CA THR A 9 12.56 -34.32 36.79
C THR A 9 12.96 -33.76 35.41
N LYS A 10 13.27 -34.63 34.45
CA LYS A 10 13.64 -34.26 33.07
C LYS A 10 12.45 -33.67 32.30
N ASN A 11 11.27 -34.31 32.35
CA ASN A 11 10.09 -33.85 31.60
C ASN A 11 9.54 -32.50 32.09
N GLN A 12 9.70 -32.17 33.38
CA GLN A 12 9.25 -30.89 33.92
C GLN A 12 10.14 -29.73 33.48
N ARG A 13 11.46 -29.96 33.38
CA ARG A 13 12.41 -28.97 32.86
C ARG A 13 12.19 -28.72 31.36
N ASP A 14 11.93 -29.78 30.60
CA ASP A 14 11.69 -29.66 29.16
C ASP A 14 10.39 -28.89 28.87
N ILE A 15 9.31 -29.14 29.63
CA ILE A 15 8.06 -28.36 29.52
C ILE A 15 8.29 -26.88 29.88
N PHE A 16 9.05 -26.61 30.94
CA PHE A 16 9.38 -25.24 31.32
C PHE A 16 10.16 -24.51 30.22
N LEU A 17 11.13 -25.19 29.60
CA LEU A 17 11.90 -24.64 28.48
C LEU A 17 11.02 -24.37 27.26
N ILE A 18 10.08 -25.27 26.93
CA ILE A 18 9.15 -25.08 25.81
C ILE A 18 8.22 -23.88 26.05
N VAL A 19 7.65 -23.75 27.25
CA VAL A 19 6.77 -22.62 27.59
C VAL A 19 7.54 -21.30 27.56
N PHE A 20 8.75 -21.28 28.12
CA PHE A 20 9.62 -20.11 28.09
C PHE A 20 9.98 -19.70 26.65
N LEU A 21 10.31 -20.67 25.79
CA LEU A 21 10.57 -20.41 24.37
C LEU A 21 9.34 -19.82 23.67
N LEU A 22 8.15 -20.35 23.90
CA LEU A 22 6.91 -19.83 23.31
C LEU A 22 6.60 -18.40 23.77
N ILE A 23 6.88 -18.07 25.04
CA ILE A 23 6.73 -16.71 25.55
C ILE A 23 7.72 -15.76 24.88
N ILE A 24 8.98 -16.17 24.70
CA ILE A 24 9.97 -15.35 24.01
C ILE A 24 9.57 -15.13 22.56
N VAL A 25 9.28 -16.20 21.81
CA VAL A 25 8.94 -16.10 20.38
C VAL A 25 7.62 -15.36 20.18
N GLY A 26 6.59 -15.69 20.96
CA GLY A 26 5.30 -15.01 20.90
C GLY A 26 5.38 -13.55 21.35
N GLY A 27 6.16 -13.27 22.39
CA GLY A 27 6.43 -11.91 22.84
C GLY A 27 7.17 -11.08 21.78
N PHE A 28 8.18 -11.67 21.13
CA PHE A 28 8.90 -11.02 20.03
C PHE A 28 7.99 -10.79 18.81
N PHE A 29 7.13 -11.75 18.49
CA PHE A 29 6.14 -11.63 17.41
C PHE A 29 5.14 -10.49 17.69
N LEU A 30 4.57 -10.44 18.89
CA LEU A 30 3.66 -9.37 19.29
C LEU A 30 4.36 -8.02 19.36
N TYR A 31 5.61 -7.99 19.86
CA TYR A 31 6.42 -6.78 19.86
C TYR A 31 6.62 -6.25 18.45
N PHE A 32 7.04 -7.08 17.49
CA PHE A 32 7.16 -6.64 16.11
C PHE A 32 5.84 -6.24 15.47
N GLN A 33 4.73 -6.89 15.83
CA GLN A 33 3.42 -6.55 15.28
C GLN A 33 2.89 -5.20 15.79
N VAL A 34 3.14 -4.88 17.06
CA VAL A 34 2.65 -3.64 17.69
C VAL A 34 3.59 -2.47 17.47
N PHE A 35 4.91 -2.71 17.49
CA PHE A 35 5.92 -1.65 17.43
C PHE A 35 6.50 -1.41 16.04
N ARG A 36 6.12 -2.18 14.99
CA ARG A 36 6.34 -1.73 13.61
C ARG A 36 5.41 -0.56 13.31
N SER A 37 5.91 0.64 13.59
CA SER A 37 5.39 1.84 12.95
C SER A 37 5.83 1.75 11.49
N VAL A 38 4.87 1.58 10.57
CA VAL A 38 5.13 1.83 9.15
C VAL A 38 5.47 3.31 9.09
N GLU A 39 6.69 3.67 8.70
CA GLU A 39 7.04 5.07 8.49
C GLU A 39 6.04 5.66 7.50
N ASP A 40 5.39 6.75 7.88
CA ASP A 40 4.38 7.37 7.03
C ASP A 40 5.04 7.84 5.74
N ALA A 41 4.45 7.48 4.60
CA ALA A 41 4.93 7.92 3.31
C ALA A 41 5.00 9.45 3.22
N SER A 42 6.07 9.96 2.62
CA SER A 42 6.26 11.38 2.32
C SER A 42 5.65 11.73 0.96
N TYR A 43 5.72 10.78 0.02
CA TYR A 43 5.19 10.92 -1.33
C TYR A 43 4.36 9.70 -1.72
N ALA A 44 3.35 9.91 -2.57
CA ALA A 44 2.70 8.86 -3.33
C ALA A 44 2.75 9.17 -4.82
N HIS A 45 3.32 8.25 -5.58
CA HIS A 45 3.52 8.37 -7.02
C HIS A 45 2.51 7.51 -7.76
N VAL A 46 1.75 8.13 -8.66
CA VAL A 46 0.73 7.48 -9.48
C VAL A 46 1.30 7.25 -10.86
N TYR A 47 1.37 5.98 -11.25
CA TYR A 47 1.88 5.55 -12.55
C TYR A 47 0.77 4.92 -13.39
N TYR A 48 0.96 5.01 -14.70
CA TYR A 48 0.12 4.35 -15.69
C TYR A 48 0.97 3.61 -16.72
N GLY A 49 0.48 2.46 -17.16
CA GLY A 49 1.11 1.66 -18.18
C GLY A 49 2.39 0.98 -17.69
N THR A 50 3.45 1.11 -18.46
CA THR A 50 4.79 0.54 -18.19
C THR A 50 5.84 1.64 -18.00
N SER A 51 5.41 2.89 -17.84
CA SER A 51 6.35 4.00 -17.57
C SER A 51 6.95 3.86 -16.16
N ASN A 52 8.22 4.24 -16.06
CA ASN A 52 8.93 4.42 -14.79
C ASN A 52 8.82 5.85 -14.28
N GLU A 53 8.24 6.76 -15.06
CA GLU A 53 7.97 8.13 -14.64
C GLU A 53 6.51 8.23 -14.17
N PRO A 54 6.25 8.83 -12.99
CA PRO A 54 4.89 9.00 -12.50
C PRO A 54 4.16 10.09 -13.30
N LEU A 55 2.86 9.91 -13.48
CA LEU A 55 1.99 10.93 -14.07
C LEU A 55 1.67 12.01 -13.05
N VAL A 56 1.42 11.59 -11.80
CA VAL A 56 1.05 12.47 -10.69
C VAL A 56 1.81 12.07 -9.45
N THR A 57 2.30 13.07 -8.73
CA THR A 57 2.91 12.90 -7.41
C THR A 57 2.07 13.64 -6.37
N ILE A 58 1.68 12.96 -5.31
CA ILE A 58 1.06 13.54 -4.13
C ILE A 58 2.18 13.74 -3.10
N ASP A 59 2.45 14.99 -2.75
CA ASP A 59 3.41 15.36 -1.70
C ASP A 59 2.64 15.59 -0.40
N PHE A 60 2.75 14.64 0.53
CA PHE A 60 2.09 14.71 1.83
C PHE A 60 2.77 15.68 2.80
N THR A 61 4.00 16.11 2.50
CA THR A 61 4.75 17.05 3.34
C THR A 61 4.33 18.48 3.06
N LYS A 62 4.16 18.82 1.77
CA LYS A 62 3.73 20.15 1.31
C LYS A 62 2.21 20.27 1.11
N ASN A 63 1.48 19.16 1.22
CA ASN A 63 0.04 19.09 0.96
C ASN A 63 -0.34 19.55 -0.46
N GLU A 64 0.43 19.10 -1.44
CA GLU A 64 0.24 19.46 -2.85
C GLU A 64 0.16 18.21 -3.74
N VAL A 65 -0.48 18.37 -4.90
CA VAL A 65 -0.53 17.37 -5.96
C VAL A 65 0.11 17.95 -7.20
N ILE A 66 1.14 17.27 -7.70
CA ILE A 66 1.97 17.72 -8.82
C ILE A 66 1.65 16.85 -10.03
N LEU A 67 1.15 17.46 -11.09
CA LEU A 67 1.02 16.82 -12.40
C LEU A 67 2.37 16.89 -13.12
N ILE A 68 2.90 15.73 -13.52
CA ILE A 68 4.16 15.60 -14.24
C ILE A 68 3.89 15.43 -15.73
N GLU A 69 3.00 14.50 -16.09
CA GLU A 69 2.69 14.18 -17.49
C GLU A 69 1.20 13.86 -17.69
N ASN A 70 0.68 14.18 -18.87
CA ASN A 70 -0.65 13.77 -19.30
C ASN A 70 -0.62 12.39 -19.97
N GLN A 71 -1.65 11.59 -19.78
CA GLN A 71 -1.88 10.36 -20.52
C GLN A 71 -2.08 10.65 -22.00
N ASN A 72 -1.41 9.87 -22.85
CA ASN A 72 -1.71 9.82 -24.27
C ASN A 72 -3.01 9.03 -24.49
N VAL A 73 -4.13 9.74 -24.52
CA VAL A 73 -5.46 9.17 -24.72
C VAL A 73 -5.89 9.25 -26.18
N PRO A 74 -6.62 8.25 -26.71
CA PRO A 74 -7.18 8.32 -28.06
C PRO A 74 -8.10 9.53 -28.22
N SER A 75 -8.14 10.12 -29.42
CA SER A 75 -8.97 11.29 -29.75
C SER A 75 -10.48 11.06 -29.63
N SER A 76 -10.91 9.82 -29.35
CA SER A 76 -12.31 9.49 -29.03
C SER A 76 -12.74 9.94 -27.64
N TYR A 77 -11.80 10.35 -26.78
CA TYR A 77 -12.08 10.88 -25.45
C TYR A 77 -11.88 12.41 -25.46
N ASP A 78 -12.91 13.15 -25.08
CA ASP A 78 -12.91 14.62 -25.08
C ASP A 78 -12.19 15.25 -23.87
N GLN A 79 -11.51 14.44 -23.06
CA GLN A 79 -10.90 14.84 -21.80
C GLN A 79 -9.43 14.43 -21.77
N ASN A 80 -8.60 15.33 -21.25
CA ASN A 80 -7.20 15.03 -20.94
C ASN A 80 -7.15 14.37 -19.57
N TYR A 81 -6.44 13.25 -19.49
CA TYR A 81 -6.17 12.55 -18.24
C TYR A 81 -4.68 12.70 -17.91
N PRO A 82 -4.28 12.63 -16.63
CA PRO A 82 -5.13 12.50 -15.44
C PRO A 82 -5.86 13.80 -15.09
N ILE A 83 -7.07 13.69 -14.54
CA ILE A 83 -7.87 14.83 -14.09
C ILE A 83 -7.70 14.96 -12.57
N ILE A 84 -7.16 16.09 -12.11
CA ILE A 84 -6.98 16.37 -10.68
C ILE A 84 -8.09 17.29 -10.22
N ASN A 85 -8.82 16.87 -9.19
CA ASN A 85 -9.84 17.67 -8.53
C ASN A 85 -9.44 17.91 -7.07
N GLU A 86 -8.88 19.10 -6.81
CA GLU A 86 -8.41 19.49 -5.47
C GLU A 86 -9.55 19.60 -4.46
N ALA A 87 -10.74 20.04 -4.87
CA ALA A 87 -11.90 20.20 -3.99
C ALA A 87 -12.42 18.86 -3.47
N GLN A 88 -12.43 17.84 -4.33
CA GLN A 88 -12.84 16.48 -3.96
C GLN A 88 -11.67 15.61 -3.49
N LYS A 89 -10.43 16.11 -3.60
CA LYS A 89 -9.19 15.36 -3.34
C LYS A 89 -9.15 14.05 -4.13
N THR A 90 -9.39 14.16 -5.44
CA THR A 90 -9.39 13.00 -6.34
C THR A 90 -8.49 13.21 -7.55
N ILE A 91 -7.94 12.10 -8.04
CA ILE A 91 -7.19 11.99 -9.27
C ILE A 91 -7.89 10.92 -10.11
N THR A 92 -8.37 11.29 -11.28
CA THR A 92 -9.03 10.38 -12.21
C THR A 92 -8.06 10.02 -13.33
N LEU A 93 -7.87 8.73 -13.57
CA LEU A 93 -7.09 8.18 -14.67
C LEU A 93 -7.99 7.39 -15.63
N LEU A 94 -7.60 7.33 -16.89
CA LEU A 94 -8.18 6.40 -17.84
C LEU A 94 -7.39 5.08 -17.79
N GLY A 95 -8.04 4.02 -17.33
CA GLY A 95 -7.46 2.68 -17.23
C GLY A 95 -7.47 1.93 -18.56
N ASP A 96 -6.66 0.87 -18.64
CA ASP A 96 -6.62 -0.01 -19.81
C ASP A 96 -7.72 -1.08 -19.85
N TYR A 97 -8.47 -1.27 -18.76
CA TYR A 97 -9.54 -2.25 -18.75
C TYR A 97 -10.74 -1.74 -19.55
N GLU A 98 -11.24 -2.57 -20.45
CA GLU A 98 -12.35 -2.23 -21.33
C GLU A 98 -13.59 -3.06 -21.04
N ILE A 99 -14.74 -2.38 -20.96
CA ILE A 99 -16.06 -3.00 -20.93
C ILE A 99 -16.74 -2.65 -22.24
N ASN A 100 -17.13 -3.67 -23.01
CA ASN A 100 -17.72 -3.50 -24.34
C ASN A 100 -16.89 -2.61 -25.27
N GLY A 101 -15.55 -2.69 -25.19
CA GLY A 101 -14.62 -1.90 -26.02
C GLY A 101 -14.45 -0.44 -25.59
N THR A 102 -14.97 -0.06 -24.42
CA THR A 102 -14.78 1.29 -23.84
C THR A 102 -13.90 1.20 -22.60
N ARG A 103 -12.85 2.02 -22.53
CA ARG A 103 -11.95 2.09 -21.37
C ARG A 103 -12.66 2.70 -20.18
N GLN A 104 -12.34 2.19 -19.01
CA GLN A 104 -12.97 2.60 -17.76
C GLN A 104 -12.05 3.51 -16.96
N VAL A 105 -12.67 4.42 -16.20
CA VAL A 105 -11.93 5.32 -15.32
C VAL A 105 -11.51 4.62 -14.03
N VAL A 106 -10.42 5.09 -13.46
CA VAL A 106 -9.96 4.75 -12.11
C VAL A 106 -9.90 6.04 -11.32
N ILE A 107 -10.65 6.11 -10.22
CA ILE A 107 -10.67 7.28 -9.35
C ILE A 107 -9.89 6.96 -8.08
N ILE A 108 -8.83 7.74 -7.86
CA ILE A 108 -7.96 7.67 -6.70
C ILE A 108 -8.30 8.86 -5.81
N THR A 109 -8.47 8.65 -4.52
CA THR A 109 -8.59 9.71 -3.52
C THR A 109 -7.38 9.73 -2.60
N TYR A 110 -7.08 10.89 -2.04
CA TYR A 110 -5.97 11.09 -1.13
C TYR A 110 -6.38 11.93 0.09
N ASP A 111 -5.72 11.67 1.22
CA ASP A 111 -5.88 12.42 2.46
C ASP A 111 -4.51 12.86 2.97
N PHE A 112 -4.29 14.17 3.00
CA PHE A 112 -3.06 14.79 3.50
C PHE A 112 -2.86 14.62 5.01
N GLY A 113 -3.93 14.70 5.80
CA GLY A 113 -3.83 14.61 7.26
C GLY A 113 -3.49 13.20 7.73
N ARG A 114 -4.00 12.18 7.02
CA ARG A 114 -3.70 10.77 7.27
C ARG A 114 -2.54 10.22 6.43
N LYS A 115 -2.06 10.98 5.45
CA LYS A 115 -1.03 10.57 4.48
C LYS A 115 -1.38 9.28 3.75
N THR A 116 -2.62 9.20 3.28
CA THR A 116 -3.18 7.98 2.69
C THR A 116 -3.70 8.18 1.29
N VAL A 117 -3.67 7.11 0.50
CA VAL A 117 -4.30 6.99 -0.81
C VAL A 117 -5.25 5.80 -0.81
N GLN A 118 -6.34 5.92 -1.58
CA GLN A 118 -7.29 4.84 -1.80
C GLN A 118 -7.82 4.90 -3.25
N VAL A 119 -8.00 3.75 -3.89
CA VAL A 119 -8.81 3.66 -5.11
C VAL A 119 -10.28 3.55 -4.69
N ILE A 120 -11.11 4.52 -5.06
CA ILE A 120 -12.54 4.55 -4.66
C ILE A 120 -13.46 4.05 -5.76
N GLU A 121 -13.03 4.16 -7.01
CA GLU A 121 -13.80 3.69 -8.16
C GLU A 121 -12.89 2.98 -9.16
N GLU A 122 -13.32 1.79 -9.57
CA GLU A 122 -12.79 1.04 -10.70
C GLU A 122 -13.89 0.11 -11.23
N GLN A 123 -13.74 -0.34 -12.47
CA GLN A 123 -14.63 -1.33 -13.07
C GLN A 123 -13.87 -2.59 -13.52
N SER A 124 -12.75 -2.91 -12.85
CA SER A 124 -11.91 -4.05 -13.19
C SER A 124 -12.47 -5.38 -12.63
N PRO A 125 -12.07 -6.54 -13.16
CA PRO A 125 -12.52 -7.82 -12.63
C PRO A 125 -12.27 -7.94 -11.13
N ASN A 126 -13.32 -8.30 -10.39
CA ASN A 126 -13.35 -8.44 -8.93
C ASN A 126 -13.12 -7.16 -8.11
N ASN A 127 -12.86 -6.01 -8.74
CA ASN A 127 -12.64 -4.72 -8.06
C ASN A 127 -11.60 -4.84 -6.92
N ILE A 128 -10.46 -5.47 -7.20
CA ILE A 128 -9.45 -5.77 -6.17
C ILE A 128 -8.86 -4.48 -5.58
N CYS A 129 -8.50 -3.51 -6.43
CA CYS A 129 -7.86 -2.27 -6.00
C CYS A 129 -8.72 -1.44 -5.06
N SER A 130 -10.00 -1.30 -5.40
CA SER A 130 -10.95 -0.57 -4.56
C SER A 130 -11.29 -1.31 -3.26
N LYS A 131 -11.19 -2.65 -3.26
CA LYS A 131 -11.34 -3.49 -2.06
C LYS A 131 -10.12 -3.49 -1.14
N GLU A 132 -8.90 -3.22 -1.64
CA GLU A 132 -7.71 -3.08 -0.79
C GLU A 132 -7.88 -1.95 0.25
N GLY A 133 -8.67 -0.92 -0.09
CA GLY A 133 -9.02 0.16 0.82
C GLY A 133 -7.90 1.20 0.96
N VAL A 134 -7.79 1.76 2.17
CA VAL A 134 -6.88 2.87 2.46
C VAL A 134 -5.45 2.34 2.66
N SER A 135 -4.49 2.95 1.97
CA SER A 135 -3.05 2.65 2.12
C SER A 135 -2.24 3.91 2.45
N ASN A 136 -1.23 3.76 3.30
CA ASN A 136 -0.28 4.80 3.71
C ASN A 136 1.19 4.42 3.44
N GLY A 137 1.42 3.43 2.58
CA GLY A 137 2.78 2.92 2.33
C GLY A 137 2.85 1.60 1.57
N LYS A 138 1.77 0.81 1.58
CA LYS A 138 1.66 -0.41 0.76
C LYS A 138 1.28 -0.03 -0.68
N PRO A 139 2.01 -0.47 -1.71
CA PRO A 139 1.63 -0.18 -3.09
C PRO A 139 0.21 -0.65 -3.43
N LEU A 140 -0.51 0.16 -4.21
CA LEU A 140 -1.82 -0.20 -4.76
C LEU A 140 -1.63 -0.53 -6.25
N ILE A 141 -1.97 -1.74 -6.69
CA ILE A 141 -1.67 -2.21 -8.06
C ILE A 141 -2.95 -2.69 -8.74
N CYS A 142 -3.44 -1.92 -9.71
CA CYS A 142 -4.67 -2.19 -10.45
C CYS A 142 -4.32 -2.80 -11.80
N LEU A 143 -3.92 -4.07 -11.78
CA LEU A 143 -3.36 -4.77 -12.95
C LEU A 143 -4.20 -4.63 -14.23
N PRO A 144 -5.53 -4.85 -14.23
CA PRO A 144 -6.32 -4.75 -15.45
C PRO A 144 -6.35 -3.33 -16.03
N ASN A 145 -6.23 -2.32 -15.16
CA ASN A 145 -6.19 -0.92 -15.56
C ASN A 145 -4.77 -0.40 -15.83
N ARG A 146 -3.73 -1.19 -15.55
CA ARG A 146 -2.30 -0.79 -15.60
C ARG A 146 -2.03 0.50 -14.82
N VAL A 147 -2.75 0.71 -13.72
CA VAL A 147 -2.52 1.82 -12.78
C VAL A 147 -1.83 1.26 -11.54
N ARG A 148 -0.80 1.95 -11.05
CA ARG A 148 -0.19 1.62 -9.75
C ARG A 148 0.12 2.88 -8.97
N VAL A 149 -0.01 2.79 -7.65
CA VAL A 149 0.40 3.82 -6.70
C VAL A 149 1.54 3.24 -5.86
N GLU A 150 2.67 3.90 -5.88
CA GLU A 150 3.83 3.55 -5.05
C GLU A 150 4.08 4.66 -4.04
N PHE A 151 4.61 4.29 -2.88
CA PHE A 151 4.86 5.22 -1.79
C PHE A 151 6.36 5.34 -1.56
N GLU A 152 6.81 6.57 -1.32
CA GLU A 152 8.20 6.87 -1.01
C GLU A 152 8.26 7.61 0.33
N VAL A 153 9.23 7.21 1.16
CA VAL A 153 9.55 7.89 2.42
C VAL A 153 10.79 8.73 2.15
N ASP A 154 10.73 10.02 2.49
CA ASP A 154 11.88 10.90 2.38
C ASP A 154 12.88 10.51 3.50
N SER A 155 13.74 9.54 3.20
CA SER A 155 14.85 9.20 4.07
C SER A 155 16.04 10.03 3.61
N GLU A 156 16.52 10.96 4.43
CA GLU A 156 17.76 11.72 4.19
C GLU A 156 19.04 10.83 4.13
N SER A 157 18.92 9.53 3.82
CA SER A 157 20.01 8.54 3.93
C SER A 157 20.34 7.84 2.62
N ASP A 158 20.30 8.53 1.48
CA ASP A 158 20.91 8.04 0.24
C ASP A 158 22.00 9.00 -0.28
N PHE A 159 22.98 9.28 0.58
CA PHE A 159 24.29 9.78 0.15
C PHE A 159 25.41 9.16 0.99
N THR A 160 25.89 7.99 0.57
CA THR A 160 27.30 7.62 0.73
C THR A 160 27.76 6.85 -0.51
N VAL A 161 28.54 7.51 -1.37
CA VAL A 161 29.45 6.86 -2.34
C VAL A 161 30.86 6.98 -1.80
#